data_AF-A0A2V9CBT6-F1
#
_entry.id   AF-A0A2V9CBT6-F1
#
_cell.length_a   1.000
_cell.length_b   1.000
_cell.length_c   1.000
_cell.angle_alpha   90.00
_cell.angle_beta   90.00
_cell.angle_gamma   90.00
#
_symmetry.space_group_name_H-M   'P 1'
#
loop_
_entity.id
_entity.type
_entity.pdbx_description
1 polymer ?
#
loop_
_entity_poly.entity_id
_entity_poly.type
_entity_poly.pdbx_seq_one_letter_code
_entity_poly.pdbx_strand_id
1 'polypeptide(L)'
;MGLLCIFLSGIGARAATYYITVAGLGGEPDYEQRFQGLAGDLDKLLKDSGGDLRVYTLSGKDATRTHINEVFATVAHEAKVEDDLVVILIGHGSFDGAEYKFNLPGPDLSGSELASLCDKVVAKRQLIVNTTSASGGSAAALKKSGRAIITATKSGTEKNATVFARYWIEAMRDPAADVDKNEAISGLEAFQYAERKTADFYDSQKRLATEHPQFEDTGKGEPVRAPSTENNEGLLLSTLTLVRIGQAQRAAADPAKRDLLAKKETLEQKIDKLKYEKAAMPEDAYKNQLTAALVELARVQQELDK
;
A
#
# COMPACT_ATOMS: atom_id res chain seq x y z
N MET A 1 33.02 -17.06 -38.34
CA MET A 1 32.90 -15.81 -37.57
C MET A 1 31.75 -15.99 -36.60
N GLY A 2 32.06 -16.21 -35.33
CA GLY A 2 31.08 -16.50 -34.27
C GLY A 2 30.33 -15.24 -33.84
N LEU A 3 29.01 -15.35 -33.75
CA LEU A 3 28.11 -14.32 -33.23
C LEU A 3 28.17 -14.38 -31.70
N LEU A 4 28.84 -13.40 -31.09
CA LEU A 4 28.90 -13.25 -29.63
C LEU A 4 27.57 -12.65 -29.16
N CYS A 5 26.62 -13.50 -28.76
CA CYS A 5 25.44 -13.06 -28.02
C CYS A 5 25.87 -12.61 -26.63
N ILE A 6 26.00 -11.30 -26.43
CA ILE A 6 26.15 -10.69 -25.11
C ILE A 6 24.80 -10.83 -24.42
N PHE A 7 24.66 -11.82 -23.55
CA PHE A 7 23.65 -11.80 -22.51
C PHE A 7 24.02 -10.66 -21.56
N LEU A 8 23.38 -9.49 -21.72
CA LEU A 8 23.27 -8.55 -20.62
C LEU A 8 22.41 -9.23 -19.56
N SER A 9 23.06 -9.88 -18.60
CA SER A 9 22.49 -10.18 -17.29
C SER A 9 22.14 -8.83 -16.67
N GLY A 10 20.93 -8.35 -16.92
CA GLY A 10 20.37 -7.23 -16.18
C GLY A 10 20.39 -7.63 -14.72
N ILE A 11 21.33 -7.08 -13.96
CA ILE A 11 21.26 -7.04 -12.50
C ILE A 11 19.91 -6.37 -12.24
N GLY A 12 18.91 -7.16 -11.81
CA GLY A 12 17.59 -6.64 -11.51
C GLY A 12 17.78 -5.49 -10.54
N ALA A 13 17.52 -4.27 -11.02
CA ALA A 13 17.57 -3.10 -10.17
C ALA A 13 16.58 -3.36 -9.02
N ARG A 14 17.08 -3.21 -7.80
CA ARG A 14 16.30 -3.38 -6.57
C ARG A 14 15.18 -2.36 -6.60
N ALA A 15 13.94 -2.83 -6.52
CA ALA A 15 12.77 -1.98 -6.38
C ALA A 15 12.78 -1.36 -4.98
N ALA A 16 12.96 -0.05 -4.89
CA ALA A 16 12.73 0.70 -3.67
C ALA A 16 11.22 0.93 -3.50
N THR A 17 10.78 1.18 -2.26
CA THR A 17 9.41 1.66 -2.00
C THR A 17 9.46 3.08 -1.46
N TYR A 18 8.81 4.00 -2.17
CA TYR A 18 8.67 5.39 -1.75
C TYR A 18 7.40 5.55 -0.94
N TYR A 19 7.52 5.98 0.30
CA TYR A 19 6.42 6.29 1.20
C TYR A 19 6.25 7.80 1.32
N ILE A 20 5.05 8.29 1.03
CA ILE A 20 4.64 9.68 1.29
C ILE A 20 3.47 9.64 2.28
N THR A 21 3.74 9.97 3.54
CA THR A 21 2.70 10.10 4.57
C THR A 21 2.40 11.57 4.81
N VAL A 22 1.13 11.95 4.75
CA VAL A 22 0.68 13.33 5.03
C VAL A 22 -0.38 13.32 6.13
N ALA A 23 -0.06 13.92 7.27
CA ALA A 23 -1.03 14.29 8.30
C ALA A 23 -1.56 15.71 8.02
N GLY A 24 -2.80 15.78 7.54
CA GLY A 24 -3.49 17.02 7.19
C GLY A 24 -3.95 17.81 8.42
N LEU A 25 -4.70 18.89 8.15
CA LEU A 25 -5.16 19.80 9.19
C LEU A 25 -6.16 19.11 10.14
N GLY A 26 -5.91 19.18 11.46
CA GLY A 26 -6.77 18.61 12.48
C GLY A 26 -8.01 19.45 12.80
N GLY A 27 -7.92 20.78 12.66
CA GLY A 27 -9.01 21.72 12.97
C GLY A 27 -9.28 21.93 14.46
N GLU A 28 -9.17 20.87 15.27
CA GLU A 28 -9.21 20.91 16.74
C GLU A 28 -7.94 20.27 17.35
N PRO A 29 -7.52 20.66 18.57
CA PRO A 29 -6.28 20.18 19.17
C PRO A 29 -6.17 18.65 19.28
N ASP A 30 -7.27 17.97 19.64
CA ASP A 30 -7.28 16.51 19.81
C ASP A 30 -7.05 15.78 18.47
N TYR A 31 -7.66 16.28 17.39
CA TYR A 31 -7.44 15.73 16.05
C TYR A 31 -6.02 16.03 15.55
N GLU A 32 -5.53 17.25 15.77
CA GLU A 32 -4.17 17.65 15.40
C GLU A 32 -3.13 16.73 16.06
N GLN A 33 -3.23 16.55 17.38
CA GLN A 33 -2.34 15.66 18.12
C GLN A 33 -2.43 14.22 17.62
N ARG A 34 -3.65 13.73 17.37
CA ARG A 34 -3.86 12.35 16.91
C ARG A 34 -3.29 12.11 15.52
N PHE A 35 -3.53 13.00 14.56
CA PHE A 35 -3.05 12.82 13.19
C PHE A 35 -1.53 12.91 13.11
N GLN A 36 -0.92 13.88 13.80
CA GLN A 36 0.54 13.99 13.89
C GLN A 36 1.16 12.78 14.60
N GLY A 37 0.54 12.31 15.69
CA GLY A 37 1.00 11.11 16.40
C GLY A 37 0.98 9.86 15.53
N LEU A 38 -0.10 9.63 14.78
CA LEU A 38 -0.21 8.51 13.84
C LEU A 38 0.84 8.59 12.72
N ALA A 39 1.05 9.77 12.13
CA ALA A 39 2.08 9.94 11.11
C ALA A 39 3.50 9.73 11.67
N GLY A 40 3.78 10.20 12.89
CA GLY A 40 5.05 9.98 13.57
C GLY A 40 5.31 8.51 13.92
N ASP A 41 4.28 7.80 14.40
CA ASP A 41 4.36 6.36 14.67
C ASP A 41 4.67 5.56 13.40
N LEU A 42 4.03 5.92 12.29
CA LEU A 42 4.25 5.28 11.00
C LEU A 42 5.64 5.61 10.43
N ASP A 43 6.09 6.87 10.51
CA ASP A 43 7.43 7.29 10.10
C ASP A 43 8.51 6.47 10.80
N LYS A 44 8.39 6.32 12.12
CA LYS A 44 9.31 5.51 12.92
C LYS A 44 9.25 4.04 12.50
N LEU A 45 8.04 3.49 12.36
CA LEU A 45 7.85 2.09 11.97
C LEU A 45 8.53 1.78 10.64
N LEU A 46 8.34 2.63 9.62
CA LEU A 46 8.91 2.43 8.29
C LEU A 46 10.44 2.62 8.28
N LYS A 47 10.96 3.56 9.06
CA LYS A 47 12.43 3.72 9.19
C LYS A 47 13.08 2.55 9.91
N ASP A 48 12.37 1.92 10.85
CA ASP A 48 12.84 0.76 11.61
C ASP A 48 12.63 -0.57 10.86
N SER A 49 11.76 -0.64 9.84
CA SER A 49 11.44 -1.89 9.12
C SER A 49 12.56 -2.42 8.23
N GLY A 50 13.64 -1.67 8.04
CA GLY A 50 14.72 -2.05 7.12
C GLY A 50 14.27 -2.09 5.65
N GLY A 51 15.12 -2.61 4.76
CA GLY A 51 14.89 -2.60 3.31
C GLY A 51 15.27 -1.28 2.64
N ASP A 52 14.97 -1.14 1.34
CA ASP A 52 15.20 0.10 0.57
C ASP A 52 13.92 0.94 0.56
N LEU A 53 13.59 1.51 1.73
CA LEU A 53 12.43 2.38 1.90
C LEU A 53 12.85 3.85 1.88
N ARG A 54 12.14 4.67 1.11
CA ARG A 54 12.33 6.12 1.04
C ARG A 54 11.13 6.80 1.67
N VAL A 55 11.27 7.24 2.93
CA VAL A 55 10.16 7.71 3.75
C VAL A 55 10.13 9.23 3.83
N TYR A 56 9.04 9.82 3.36
CA TYR A 56 8.72 11.24 3.45
C TYR A 56 7.46 11.40 4.31
N THR A 57 7.56 12.18 5.39
CA THR A 57 6.45 12.40 6.32
C THR A 57 6.22 13.89 6.48
N LEU A 58 5.03 14.36 6.12
CA LEU A 58 4.60 15.75 6.24
C LEU A 58 3.51 15.86 7.31
N SER A 59 3.68 16.75 8.28
CA SER A 59 2.72 16.92 9.38
C SER A 59 2.76 18.34 9.94
N GLY A 60 1.70 18.74 10.65
CA GLY A 60 1.58 20.07 11.23
C GLY A 60 1.76 21.17 10.18
N LYS A 61 2.56 22.18 10.47
CA LYS A 61 2.82 23.31 9.56
C LYS A 61 3.45 22.91 8.21
N ASP A 62 4.07 21.74 8.13
CA ASP A 62 4.79 21.29 6.93
C ASP A 62 3.87 20.51 5.97
N ALA A 63 2.67 20.13 6.39
CA ALA A 63 1.66 19.44 5.57
C ALA A 63 0.94 20.38 4.59
N THR A 64 1.68 21.26 3.91
CA THR A 64 1.08 22.22 2.97
C THR A 64 1.02 21.65 1.56
N ARG A 65 0.08 22.17 0.75
CA ARG A 65 0.00 21.82 -0.68
C ARG A 65 1.34 22.02 -1.41
N THR A 66 2.06 23.10 -1.10
CA THR A 66 3.38 23.39 -1.70
C THR A 66 4.39 22.29 -1.39
N HIS A 67 4.53 21.91 -0.12
CA HIS A 67 5.52 20.90 0.27
C HIS A 67 5.16 19.50 -0.22
N ILE A 68 3.86 19.17 -0.31
CA ILE A 68 3.40 17.95 -1.00
C ILE A 68 3.87 17.94 -2.46
N ASN A 69 3.70 19.04 -3.20
CA ASN A 69 4.16 19.13 -4.59
C ASN A 69 5.69 18.95 -4.70
N GLU A 70 6.47 19.53 -3.78
CA GLU A 70 7.92 19.40 -3.74
C GLU A 70 8.34 17.94 -3.51
N VAL A 71 7.75 17.26 -2.53
CA VAL A 71 8.03 15.85 -2.25
C VAL A 71 7.67 14.98 -3.46
N PHE A 72 6.49 15.18 -4.06
CA PHE A 72 6.11 14.43 -5.27
C PHE A 72 7.04 14.72 -6.45
N ALA A 73 7.55 15.95 -6.59
CA ALA A 73 8.53 16.28 -7.63
C ALA A 73 9.87 15.56 -7.40
N THR A 74 10.35 15.48 -6.15
CA THR A 74 11.52 14.68 -5.79
C THR A 74 11.30 13.20 -6.11
N VAL A 75 10.18 12.62 -5.68
CA VAL A 75 9.88 11.21 -5.93
C VAL A 75 9.72 10.93 -7.42
N ALA A 76 9.05 11.80 -8.18
CA ALA A 76 8.91 11.64 -9.63
C ALA A 76 10.26 11.69 -10.38
N HIS A 77 11.25 12.42 -9.84
CA HIS A 77 12.60 12.49 -10.40
C HIS A 77 13.46 11.28 -10.04
N GLU A 78 13.30 10.73 -8.83
CA GLU A 78 14.17 9.67 -8.30
C GLU A 78 13.63 8.25 -8.54
N ALA A 79 12.32 8.07 -8.53
CA ALA A 79 11.68 6.77 -8.67
C ALA A 79 11.89 6.18 -10.08
N LYS A 80 12.00 4.86 -10.12
CA LYS A 80 12.12 4.06 -11.33
C LYS A 80 10.85 3.27 -11.59
N VAL A 81 10.81 2.60 -12.73
CA VAL A 81 9.63 1.86 -13.21
C VAL A 81 9.33 0.64 -12.33
N GLU A 82 10.39 0.02 -11.82
CA GLU A 82 10.39 -1.14 -10.93
C GLU A 82 10.08 -0.80 -9.47
N ASP A 83 10.17 0.46 -9.07
CA ASP A 83 9.87 0.91 -7.71
C ASP A 83 8.37 0.91 -7.44
N ASP A 84 8.02 0.89 -6.15
CA ASP A 84 6.65 1.04 -5.66
C ASP A 84 6.44 2.44 -5.04
N LEU A 85 5.26 3.03 -5.24
CA LEU A 85 4.85 4.27 -4.56
C LEU A 85 3.70 3.99 -3.59
N VAL A 86 3.84 4.36 -2.33
CA VAL A 86 2.79 4.29 -1.31
C VAL A 86 2.51 5.68 -0.74
N VAL A 87 1.28 6.16 -0.89
CA VAL A 87 0.83 7.46 -0.38
C VAL A 87 -0.24 7.24 0.68
N ILE A 88 -0.06 7.83 1.86
CA ILE A 88 -0.95 7.63 3.00
C ILE A 88 -1.41 9.00 3.49
N LEU A 89 -2.72 9.24 3.42
CA LEU A 89 -3.33 10.48 3.88
C LEU A 89 -4.04 10.24 5.21
N ILE A 90 -3.67 11.00 6.23
CA ILE A 90 -4.24 10.96 7.57
C ILE A 90 -4.86 12.31 7.86
N GLY A 91 -6.13 12.35 8.21
CA GLY A 91 -6.77 13.59 8.66
C GLY A 91 -8.19 13.77 8.17
N HIS A 92 -8.56 15.01 7.89
CA HIS A 92 -9.88 15.36 7.37
C HIS A 92 -9.90 15.48 5.86
N GLY A 93 -11.03 15.08 5.29
CA GLY A 93 -11.39 15.30 3.90
C GLY A 93 -12.83 15.82 3.80
N SER A 94 -13.09 16.54 2.73
CA SER A 94 -14.37 17.15 2.40
C SER A 94 -14.81 16.76 0.99
N PHE A 95 -16.11 16.81 0.75
CA PHE A 95 -16.72 16.52 -0.54
C PHE A 95 -17.92 17.42 -0.75
N ASP A 96 -17.94 18.14 -1.86
CA ASP A 96 -18.97 19.14 -2.19
C ASP A 96 -20.11 18.58 -3.07
N GLY A 97 -20.09 17.28 -3.35
CA GLY A 97 -21.02 16.62 -4.28
C GLY A 97 -20.40 16.32 -5.65
N ALA A 98 -19.25 16.92 -5.96
CA ALA A 98 -18.52 16.70 -7.20
C ALA A 98 -17.05 16.33 -6.97
N GLU A 99 -16.35 17.03 -6.08
CA GLU A 99 -14.91 16.85 -5.88
C GLU A 99 -14.56 16.59 -4.41
N TYR A 100 -13.69 15.61 -4.19
CA TYR A 100 -13.07 15.38 -2.89
C TYR A 100 -11.87 16.32 -2.70
N LYS A 101 -11.71 16.84 -1.48
CA LYS A 101 -10.54 17.62 -1.07
C LYS A 101 -10.00 17.15 0.27
N PHE A 102 -8.70 16.90 0.32
CA PHE A 102 -7.94 16.64 1.54
C PHE A 102 -7.62 17.96 2.24
N ASN A 103 -7.99 18.08 3.51
CA ASN A 103 -7.87 19.34 4.23
C ASN A 103 -6.43 19.57 4.73
N LEU A 104 -5.86 20.72 4.37
CA LEU A 104 -4.46 21.06 4.66
C LEU A 104 -4.37 22.42 5.36
N PRO A 105 -3.28 22.71 6.08
CA PRO A 105 -2.92 24.09 6.39
C PRO A 105 -2.74 24.90 5.11
N GLY A 106 -3.67 25.83 4.87
CA GLY A 106 -3.73 26.61 3.63
C GLY A 106 -4.64 25.95 2.57
N PRO A 107 -4.29 26.02 1.28
CA PRO A 107 -5.13 25.44 0.23
C PRO A 107 -5.20 23.91 0.31
N ASP A 108 -6.41 23.36 0.37
CA ASP A 108 -6.68 21.91 0.35
C ASP A 108 -6.15 21.22 -0.92
N LEU A 109 -5.91 19.91 -0.93
CA LEU A 109 -5.52 19.19 -2.15
C LEU A 109 -6.69 18.37 -2.69
N SER A 110 -7.08 18.55 -3.95
CA SER A 110 -8.18 17.78 -4.52
C SER A 110 -7.77 16.35 -4.91
N GLY A 111 -8.75 15.46 -5.05
CA GLY A 111 -8.52 14.10 -5.54
C GLY A 111 -7.92 14.06 -6.95
N SER A 112 -8.33 15.00 -7.83
CA SER A 112 -7.82 15.11 -9.20
C SER A 112 -6.40 15.67 -9.25
N GLU A 113 -6.07 16.63 -8.38
CA GLU A 113 -4.71 17.14 -8.19
C GLU A 113 -3.79 16.03 -7.67
N LEU A 114 -4.22 15.27 -6.65
CA LEU A 114 -3.46 14.13 -6.12
C LEU A 114 -3.21 13.06 -7.20
N ALA A 115 -4.22 12.72 -7.99
CA ALA A 115 -4.08 11.78 -9.11
C ALA A 115 -3.01 12.27 -10.10
N SER A 116 -3.03 13.56 -10.44
CA SER A 116 -2.06 14.19 -11.34
C SER A 116 -0.63 14.17 -10.80
N LEU A 117 -0.45 14.24 -9.47
CA LEU A 117 0.86 14.07 -8.84
C LEU A 117 1.35 12.63 -8.93
N CYS A 118 0.49 11.67 -8.60
CA CYS A 118 0.81 10.25 -8.69
C CYS A 118 1.09 9.80 -10.14
N ASP A 119 0.44 10.44 -11.13
CA ASP A 119 0.63 10.16 -12.56
C ASP A 119 2.00 10.57 -13.09
N LYS A 120 2.69 11.49 -12.42
CA LYS A 120 4.06 11.92 -12.78
C LYS A 120 5.12 10.94 -12.29
N VAL A 121 4.79 10.09 -11.33
CA VAL A 121 5.71 9.06 -10.80
C VAL A 121 5.68 7.85 -11.72
N VAL A 122 6.86 7.46 -12.24
CA VAL A 122 7.01 6.40 -13.24
C VAL A 122 6.83 4.98 -12.70
N ALA A 123 6.80 4.83 -11.38
CA ALA A 123 6.51 3.58 -10.67
C ALA A 123 5.21 2.95 -11.19
N LYS A 124 5.30 1.71 -11.69
CA LYS A 124 4.16 0.99 -12.29
C LYS A 124 3.12 0.55 -11.27
N ARG A 125 3.54 0.42 -10.01
CA ARG A 125 2.73 -0.08 -8.91
C ARG A 125 2.63 1.02 -7.88
N GLN A 126 1.39 1.43 -7.60
CA GLN A 126 1.10 2.52 -6.69
C GLN A 126 0.01 2.07 -5.70
N LEU A 127 0.10 2.54 -4.47
CA LEU A 127 -0.92 2.35 -3.44
C LEU A 127 -1.26 3.69 -2.81
N ILE A 128 -2.52 4.11 -2.93
CA ILE A 128 -3.01 5.35 -2.32
C ILE A 128 -4.00 4.99 -1.22
N VAL A 129 -3.63 5.25 0.04
CA VAL A 129 -4.42 4.96 1.23
C VAL A 129 -4.99 6.26 1.76
N ASN A 130 -6.22 6.57 1.39
CA ASN A 130 -6.92 7.75 1.85
C ASN A 130 -7.75 7.41 3.09
N THR A 131 -7.18 7.70 4.28
CA THR A 131 -7.83 7.34 5.55
C THR A 131 -8.77 8.42 6.08
N THR A 132 -9.06 9.45 5.29
CA THR A 132 -9.77 10.65 5.75
C THR A 132 -11.29 10.50 5.76
N SER A 133 -11.98 11.44 6.43
CA SER A 133 -13.41 11.64 6.21
C SER A 133 -13.70 11.92 4.73
N ALA A 134 -14.85 11.45 4.24
CA ALA A 134 -15.27 11.57 2.83
C ALA A 134 -14.30 10.95 1.79
N SER A 135 -13.33 10.13 2.21
CA SER A 135 -12.33 9.52 1.32
C SER A 135 -12.89 8.71 0.16
N GLY A 136 -14.06 8.07 0.30
CA GLY A 136 -14.74 7.40 -0.81
C GLY A 136 -15.03 8.32 -2.01
N GLY A 137 -15.12 9.64 -1.79
CA GLY A 137 -15.25 10.63 -2.86
C GLY A 137 -14.00 10.80 -3.73
N SER A 138 -12.83 10.32 -3.30
CA SER A 138 -11.59 10.40 -4.10
C SER A 138 -11.40 9.21 -5.05
N ALA A 139 -12.13 8.10 -4.85
CA ALA A 139 -11.86 6.84 -5.53
C ALA A 139 -11.93 6.98 -7.06
N ALA A 140 -12.97 7.65 -7.58
CA ALA A 140 -13.16 7.83 -9.02
C ALA A 140 -12.02 8.65 -9.67
N ALA A 141 -11.55 9.71 -9.00
CA ALA A 141 -10.49 10.57 -9.51
C ALA A 141 -9.12 9.87 -9.51
N LEU A 142 -8.87 8.98 -8.54
CA LEU A 142 -7.61 8.29 -8.39
C LEU A 142 -7.51 7.04 -9.28
N LYS A 143 -8.64 6.47 -9.72
CA LYS A 143 -8.75 5.18 -10.44
C LYS A 143 -7.82 5.11 -11.64
N LYS A 144 -6.90 4.14 -11.64
CA LYS A 144 -5.94 3.93 -12.73
C LYS A 144 -5.37 2.51 -12.71
N SER A 145 -5.10 1.96 -13.90
CA SER A 145 -4.37 0.68 -14.01
C SER A 145 -2.99 0.77 -13.34
N GLY A 146 -2.64 -0.22 -12.53
CA GLY A 146 -1.39 -0.24 -11.74
C GLY A 146 -1.44 0.59 -10.45
N ARG A 147 -2.58 1.17 -10.11
CA ARG A 147 -2.79 1.90 -8.85
C ARG A 147 -3.90 1.24 -8.03
N ALA A 148 -3.53 0.76 -6.86
CA ALA A 148 -4.46 0.37 -5.81
C ALA A 148 -4.86 1.60 -5.00
N ILE A 149 -6.13 1.67 -4.61
CA ILE A 149 -6.72 2.75 -3.82
C ILE A 149 -7.44 2.11 -2.66
N ILE A 150 -7.20 2.61 -1.45
CA ILE A 150 -7.95 2.27 -0.25
C ILE A 150 -8.59 3.54 0.27
N THR A 151 -9.88 3.48 0.59
CA THR A 151 -10.61 4.58 1.22
C THR A 151 -11.20 4.10 2.53
N ALA A 152 -11.07 4.89 3.60
CA ALA A 152 -11.70 4.60 4.89
C ALA A 152 -13.24 4.69 4.85
N THR A 153 -13.78 5.47 3.92
CA THR A 153 -15.22 5.63 3.73
C THR A 153 -15.69 5.04 2.40
N LYS A 154 -16.96 4.63 2.33
CA LYS A 154 -17.62 4.14 1.12
C LYS A 154 -17.91 5.27 0.14
N SER A 155 -18.20 6.48 0.63
CA SER A 155 -18.54 7.61 -0.22
C SER A 155 -18.04 8.95 0.34
N GLY A 156 -18.13 9.99 -0.48
CA GLY A 156 -17.85 11.38 -0.06
C GLY A 156 -18.86 11.95 0.93
N THR A 157 -20.00 11.28 1.16
CA THR A 157 -21.03 11.76 2.09
C THR A 157 -20.80 11.35 3.54
N GLU A 158 -19.82 10.47 3.79
CA GLU A 158 -19.45 10.02 5.13
C GLU A 158 -18.41 10.96 5.74
N LYS A 159 -18.89 12.00 6.41
CA LYS A 159 -18.07 13.17 6.82
C LYS A 159 -17.46 13.07 8.21
N ASN A 160 -17.72 11.99 8.95
CA ASN A 160 -17.20 11.84 10.30
C ASN A 160 -15.70 11.53 10.29
N ALA A 161 -15.00 11.98 11.32
CA ALA A 161 -13.61 11.60 11.53
C ALA A 161 -13.49 10.08 11.66
N THR A 162 -12.55 9.51 10.93
CA THR A 162 -12.33 8.07 10.79
C THR A 162 -11.44 7.54 11.91
N VAL A 163 -11.57 6.24 12.21
CA VAL A 163 -10.62 5.51 13.06
C VAL A 163 -9.73 4.55 12.25
N PHE A 164 -10.08 4.28 10.99
CA PHE A 164 -9.36 3.34 10.12
C PHE A 164 -7.84 3.55 10.07
N ALA A 165 -7.37 4.80 10.04
CA ALA A 165 -5.94 5.15 9.99
C ALA A 165 -5.12 4.48 11.12
N ARG A 166 -5.69 4.44 12.32
CA ARG A 166 -5.06 3.81 13.49
C ARG A 166 -4.80 2.34 13.23
N TYR A 167 -5.79 1.63 12.71
CA TYR A 167 -5.72 0.19 12.51
C TYR A 167 -4.92 -0.20 11.26
N TRP A 168 -4.91 0.65 10.24
CA TRP A 168 -4.00 0.52 9.10
C TRP A 168 -2.53 0.53 9.56
N ILE A 169 -2.16 1.48 10.43
CA ILE A 169 -0.81 1.58 10.98
C ILE A 169 -0.52 0.44 11.98
N GLU A 170 -1.51 0.04 12.78
CA GLU A 170 -1.40 -1.12 13.68
C GLU A 170 -1.08 -2.43 12.93
N ALA A 171 -1.67 -2.62 11.74
CA ALA A 171 -1.43 -3.81 10.92
C ALA A 171 0.05 -4.01 10.55
N MET A 172 0.82 -2.94 10.40
CA MET A 172 2.23 -3.03 10.01
C MET A 172 3.16 -3.46 11.16
N ARG A 173 2.65 -3.62 12.38
CA ARG A 173 3.42 -4.05 13.56
C ARG A 173 2.82 -5.24 14.29
N ASP A 174 1.54 -5.53 14.09
CA ASP A 174 0.88 -6.66 14.72
C ASP A 174 1.08 -7.93 13.86
N PRO A 175 1.76 -8.98 14.37
CA PRO A 175 1.93 -10.25 13.66
C PRO A 175 0.62 -10.98 13.33
N ALA A 176 -0.52 -10.56 13.91
CA ALA A 176 -1.84 -11.06 13.53
C ALA A 176 -2.35 -10.52 12.18
N ALA A 177 -1.70 -9.49 11.62
CA ALA A 177 -1.98 -9.01 10.26
C ALA A 177 -1.36 -9.93 9.19
N ASP A 178 -0.23 -10.58 9.48
CA ASP A 178 0.39 -11.61 8.62
C ASP A 178 -0.46 -12.88 8.68
N VAL A 179 -1.40 -13.04 7.75
CA VAL A 179 -2.37 -14.15 7.77
C VAL A 179 -1.75 -15.41 7.17
N ASP A 180 -0.92 -15.27 6.14
CA ASP A 180 -0.30 -16.40 5.46
C ASP A 180 1.03 -16.87 6.10
N LYS A 181 1.52 -16.12 7.09
CA LYS A 181 2.73 -16.42 7.89
C LYS A 181 4.01 -16.37 7.08
N ASN A 182 4.08 -15.47 6.10
CA ASN A 182 5.27 -15.28 5.27
C ASN A 182 6.28 -14.25 5.85
N GLU A 183 5.96 -13.62 6.99
CA GLU A 183 6.69 -12.54 7.66
C GLU A 183 6.78 -11.21 6.86
N ALA A 184 5.82 -10.98 5.97
CA ALA A 184 5.62 -9.76 5.23
C ALA A 184 4.15 -9.34 5.31
N ILE A 185 3.89 -8.05 5.47
CA ILE A 185 2.52 -7.51 5.50
C ILE A 185 2.21 -6.92 4.14
N SER A 186 1.29 -7.53 3.41
CA SER A 186 0.78 -7.00 2.14
C SER A 186 -0.23 -5.86 2.36
N GLY A 187 -0.47 -5.07 1.30
CA GLY A 187 -1.53 -4.06 1.29
C GLY A 187 -2.92 -4.66 1.53
N LEU A 188 -3.18 -5.86 1.01
CA LEU A 188 -4.44 -6.57 1.21
C LEU A 188 -4.63 -7.02 2.67
N GLU A 189 -3.59 -7.59 3.29
CA GLU A 189 -3.64 -7.99 4.70
C GLU A 189 -3.81 -6.80 5.62
N ALA A 190 -3.08 -5.71 5.37
CA ALA A 190 -3.24 -4.48 6.13
C ALA A 190 -4.66 -3.91 6.01
N PHE A 191 -5.26 -3.96 4.82
CA PHE A 191 -6.65 -3.57 4.61
C PHE A 191 -7.62 -4.44 5.41
N GLN A 192 -7.53 -5.77 5.28
CA GLN A 192 -8.42 -6.70 5.96
C GLN A 192 -8.30 -6.62 7.48
N TYR A 193 -7.08 -6.42 7.99
CA TYR A 193 -6.85 -6.19 9.41
C TYR A 193 -7.53 -4.89 9.88
N ALA A 194 -7.30 -3.80 9.15
CA ALA A 194 -7.83 -2.49 9.49
C ALA A 194 -9.36 -2.42 9.39
N GLU A 195 -9.94 -3.06 8.38
CA GLU A 195 -11.39 -3.14 8.16
C GLU A 195 -12.08 -3.88 9.31
N ARG A 196 -11.56 -5.06 9.69
CA ARG A 196 -12.07 -5.83 10.84
C ARG A 196 -11.98 -5.03 12.15
N LYS A 197 -10.81 -4.47 12.47
CA LYS A 197 -10.62 -3.70 13.71
C LYS A 197 -11.47 -2.43 13.76
N THR A 198 -11.73 -1.82 12.61
CA THR A 198 -12.64 -0.68 12.50
C THR A 198 -14.08 -1.11 12.82
N ALA A 199 -14.54 -2.24 12.29
CA ALA A 199 -15.85 -2.79 12.63
C ALA A 199 -15.96 -3.12 14.13
N ASP A 200 -14.95 -3.79 14.70
CA ASP A 200 -14.88 -4.14 16.13
C ASP A 200 -14.91 -2.88 17.02
N PHE A 201 -14.28 -1.79 16.59
CA PHE A 201 -14.33 -0.52 17.30
C PHE A 201 -15.76 0.00 17.43
N TYR A 202 -16.51 0.10 16.33
CA TYR A 202 -17.89 0.61 16.40
C TYR A 202 -18.81 -0.31 17.20
N ASP A 203 -18.67 -1.62 17.05
CA ASP A 203 -19.44 -2.61 17.81
C ASP A 203 -19.16 -2.51 19.32
N SER A 204 -17.89 -2.50 19.72
CA SER A 204 -17.50 -2.38 21.13
C SER A 204 -17.93 -1.06 21.77
N GLN A 205 -17.96 0.03 21.00
CA GLN A 205 -18.46 1.33 21.46
C GLN A 205 -19.99 1.43 21.45
N LYS A 206 -20.70 0.42 20.94
CA LYS A 206 -22.16 0.42 20.71
C LYS A 206 -22.60 1.63 19.87
N ARG A 207 -21.83 1.95 18.83
CA ARG A 207 -22.08 3.07 17.92
C ARG A 207 -22.38 2.54 16.52
N LEU A 208 -23.19 3.29 15.78
CA LEU A 208 -23.35 3.02 14.34
C LEU A 208 -22.04 3.32 13.62
N ALA A 209 -21.66 2.45 12.69
CA ALA A 209 -20.49 2.66 11.83
C ALA A 209 -20.69 3.92 10.98
N THR A 210 -19.73 4.83 11.06
CA THR A 210 -19.73 6.09 10.29
C THR A 210 -18.69 6.11 9.17
N GLU A 211 -17.98 5.00 8.99
CA GLU A 211 -17.02 4.77 7.93
C GLU A 211 -17.12 3.32 7.48
N HIS A 212 -16.87 3.06 6.20
CA HIS A 212 -17.01 1.76 5.57
C HIS A 212 -15.85 1.55 4.60
N PRO A 213 -14.72 1.01 5.10
CA PRO A 213 -13.52 0.88 4.30
C PRO A 213 -13.73 0.00 3.07
N GLN A 214 -13.12 0.38 1.97
CA GLN A 214 -13.17 -0.32 0.68
C GLN A 214 -11.89 -0.07 -0.10
N PHE A 215 -11.67 -0.84 -1.17
CA PHE A 215 -10.52 -0.68 -2.05
C PHE A 215 -10.87 -0.91 -3.53
N GLU A 216 -10.07 -0.35 -4.43
CA GLU A 216 -10.12 -0.62 -5.87
C GLU A 216 -8.69 -0.79 -6.37
N ASP A 217 -8.38 -1.90 -7.01
CA ASP A 217 -7.01 -2.20 -7.45
C ASP A 217 -6.92 -2.81 -8.87
N THR A 218 -8.04 -2.82 -9.60
CA THR A 218 -8.12 -3.28 -10.98
C THR A 218 -7.95 -2.14 -12.00
N GLY A 219 -8.14 -0.89 -11.56
CA GLY A 219 -8.17 0.31 -12.38
C GLY A 219 -9.43 0.45 -13.25
N LYS A 220 -10.45 -0.39 -13.05
CA LYS A 220 -11.65 -0.47 -13.91
C LYS A 220 -12.94 -0.69 -13.13
N GLY A 221 -12.87 -1.37 -11.99
CA GLY A 221 -14.03 -1.70 -11.16
C GLY A 221 -14.50 -0.54 -10.29
N GLU A 222 -15.62 -0.78 -9.60
CA GLU A 222 -16.00 0.04 -8.46
C GLU A 222 -15.27 -0.47 -7.21
N PRO A 223 -15.04 0.38 -6.19
CA PRO A 223 -14.43 -0.08 -4.96
C PRO A 223 -15.24 -1.20 -4.30
N VAL A 224 -14.53 -2.19 -3.77
CA VAL A 224 -15.08 -3.37 -3.10
C VAL A 224 -14.55 -3.51 -1.68
N ARG A 225 -15.18 -4.39 -0.90
CA ARG A 225 -14.79 -4.64 0.49
C ARG A 225 -14.07 -5.97 0.69
N ALA A 226 -14.05 -6.83 -0.33
CA ALA A 226 -13.46 -8.15 -0.26
C ALA A 226 -12.76 -8.47 -1.59
N PRO A 227 -11.64 -9.21 -1.57
CA PRO A 227 -10.98 -9.67 -2.78
C PRO A 227 -11.82 -10.73 -3.50
N SER A 228 -11.62 -10.86 -4.80
CA SER A 228 -12.27 -11.87 -5.61
C SER A 228 -11.35 -12.34 -6.75
N THR A 229 -11.23 -13.66 -6.88
CA THR A 229 -10.45 -14.27 -7.97
C THR A 229 -11.17 -14.23 -9.31
N GLU A 230 -12.47 -13.94 -9.34
CA GLU A 230 -13.26 -13.92 -10.58
C GLU A 230 -12.97 -12.68 -11.43
N ASN A 231 -12.64 -11.55 -10.79
CA ASN A 231 -12.43 -10.24 -11.40
C ASN A 231 -11.06 -9.63 -11.06
N ASN A 232 -10.18 -10.39 -10.41
CA ASN A 232 -8.85 -9.98 -9.94
C ASN A 232 -8.85 -8.86 -8.89
N GLU A 233 -9.95 -8.67 -8.16
CA GLU A 233 -9.98 -7.75 -7.02
C GLU A 233 -9.05 -8.25 -5.90
N GLY A 234 -8.19 -7.36 -5.42
CA GLY A 234 -7.22 -7.61 -4.37
C GLY A 234 -5.89 -8.18 -4.86
N LEU A 235 -5.76 -8.52 -6.15
CA LEU A 235 -4.52 -9.08 -6.70
C LEU A 235 -3.36 -8.08 -6.66
N LEU A 236 -3.59 -6.82 -7.04
CA LEU A 236 -2.52 -5.83 -6.99
C LEU A 236 -2.16 -5.52 -5.53
N LEU A 237 -3.16 -5.38 -4.66
CA LEU A 237 -2.96 -5.15 -3.23
C LEU A 237 -2.19 -6.28 -2.54
N SER A 238 -2.43 -7.54 -2.90
CA SER A 238 -1.73 -8.68 -2.29
C SER A 238 -0.24 -8.70 -2.65
N THR A 239 0.15 -8.17 -3.81
CA THR A 239 1.56 -8.13 -4.23
C THR A 239 2.35 -7.01 -3.56
N LEU A 240 1.68 -5.98 -3.05
CA LEU A 240 2.31 -4.77 -2.49
C LEU A 240 2.76 -5.03 -1.06
N THR A 241 4.00 -5.48 -0.90
CA THR A 241 4.63 -5.64 0.42
C THR A 241 4.84 -4.28 1.07
N LEU A 242 4.19 -4.04 2.20
CA LEU A 242 4.34 -2.78 2.93
C LEU A 242 5.58 -2.82 3.83
N VAL A 243 5.65 -3.83 4.69
CA VAL A 243 6.73 -4.02 5.64
C VAL A 243 7.04 -5.51 5.80
N ARG A 244 8.26 -5.79 6.26
CA ARG A 244 8.68 -7.12 6.70
C ARG A 244 8.79 -7.12 8.21
N ILE A 245 8.46 -8.24 8.83
CA ILE A 245 8.54 -8.46 10.27
C ILE A 245 9.47 -9.64 10.57
N GLY A 246 9.72 -9.93 11.84
CA GLY A 246 10.37 -11.18 12.25
C GLY A 246 11.77 -11.39 11.66
N GLN A 247 12.01 -12.59 11.10
CA GLN A 247 13.28 -12.93 10.47
C GLN A 247 13.44 -12.25 9.10
N ALA A 248 12.37 -12.11 8.32
CA ALA A 248 12.40 -11.40 7.04
C ALA A 248 12.90 -9.95 7.18
N GLN A 249 12.51 -9.25 8.25
CA GLN A 249 13.03 -7.91 8.57
C GLN A 249 14.55 -7.92 8.80
N ARG A 250 15.06 -8.88 9.60
CA ARG A 250 16.49 -9.00 9.90
C ARG A 250 17.29 -9.39 8.66
N ALA A 251 16.76 -10.30 7.85
CA ALA A 251 17.37 -10.71 6.59
C ALA A 251 17.43 -9.54 5.59
N ALA A 252 16.46 -8.62 5.60
CA ALA A 252 16.50 -7.42 4.73
C ALA A 252 17.63 -6.46 5.14
N ALA A 253 17.97 -6.42 6.42
CA ALA A 253 19.10 -5.64 6.92
C ALA A 253 20.46 -6.24 6.50
N ASP A 254 20.55 -7.56 6.29
CA ASP A 254 21.76 -8.26 5.87
C ASP A 254 21.98 -8.20 4.34
N PRO A 255 23.03 -7.52 3.84
CA PRO A 255 23.32 -7.43 2.41
C PRO A 255 23.45 -8.79 1.71
N ALA A 256 23.90 -9.85 2.42
CA ALA A 256 24.07 -11.18 1.86
C ALA A 256 22.74 -11.92 1.62
N LYS A 257 21.69 -11.58 2.37
CA LYS A 257 20.37 -12.24 2.27
C LYS A 257 19.37 -11.47 1.39
N ARG A 258 19.68 -10.24 0.98
CA ARG A 258 18.80 -9.39 0.17
C ARG A 258 18.39 -10.02 -1.16
N ASP A 259 19.32 -10.63 -1.87
CA ASP A 259 19.04 -11.20 -3.19
C ASP A 259 18.14 -12.44 -3.08
N LEU A 260 18.33 -13.24 -2.01
CA LEU A 260 17.45 -14.36 -1.69
C LEU A 260 16.04 -13.90 -1.29
N LEU A 261 15.92 -12.81 -0.53
CA LEU A 261 14.63 -12.21 -0.19
C LEU A 261 13.88 -11.69 -1.42
N ALA A 262 14.57 -10.99 -2.34
CA ALA A 262 13.96 -10.52 -3.58
C ALA A 262 13.47 -11.71 -4.43
N LYS A 263 14.23 -12.81 -4.44
CA LYS A 263 13.82 -14.05 -5.12
C LYS A 263 12.63 -14.71 -4.45
N LYS A 264 12.59 -14.75 -3.12
CA LYS A 264 11.45 -15.24 -2.32
C LYS A 264 10.17 -14.47 -2.70
N GLU A 265 10.23 -13.15 -2.66
CA GLU A 265 9.10 -12.27 -2.99
C GLU A 265 8.62 -12.46 -4.43
N THR A 266 9.55 -12.60 -5.39
CA THR A 266 9.19 -12.88 -6.80
C THR A 266 8.43 -14.20 -6.94
N LEU A 267 8.82 -15.23 -6.17
CA LEU A 267 8.15 -16.54 -6.18
C LEU A 267 6.78 -16.48 -5.52
N GLU A 268 6.64 -15.75 -4.41
CA GLU A 268 5.36 -15.52 -3.73
C GLU A 268 4.38 -14.79 -4.64
N GLN A 269 4.80 -13.69 -5.27
CA GLN A 269 4.00 -12.96 -6.25
C GLN A 269 3.57 -13.85 -7.43
N LYS A 270 4.46 -14.73 -7.90
CA LYS A 270 4.14 -15.70 -8.96
C LYS A 270 3.08 -16.71 -8.49
N ILE A 271 3.19 -17.20 -7.26
CA ILE A 271 2.23 -18.14 -6.67
C ILE A 271 0.86 -17.48 -6.54
N ASP A 272 0.80 -16.24 -6.05
CA ASP A 272 -0.47 -15.52 -5.93
C ASP A 272 -1.10 -15.27 -7.28
N LYS A 273 -0.32 -14.80 -8.26
CA LYS A 273 -0.81 -14.67 -9.63
C LYS A 273 -1.40 -15.98 -10.17
N LEU A 274 -0.74 -17.12 -9.93
CA LEU A 274 -1.27 -18.42 -10.33
C LEU A 274 -2.61 -18.74 -9.66
N LYS A 275 -2.82 -18.40 -8.38
CA LYS A 275 -4.11 -18.60 -7.69
C LYS A 275 -5.26 -17.87 -8.41
N TYR A 276 -5.01 -16.65 -8.87
CA TYR A 276 -5.97 -15.86 -9.64
C TYR A 276 -6.18 -16.38 -11.07
N GLU A 277 -5.13 -16.91 -11.70
CA GLU A 277 -5.21 -17.45 -13.06
C GLU A 277 -5.74 -18.89 -13.14
N LYS A 278 -5.93 -19.57 -12.00
CA LYS A 278 -6.34 -20.99 -11.91
C LYS A 278 -7.53 -21.34 -12.80
N ALA A 279 -8.57 -20.49 -12.82
CA ALA A 279 -9.79 -20.72 -13.59
C ALA A 279 -9.58 -20.59 -15.12
N ALA A 280 -8.52 -19.88 -15.55
CA ALA A 280 -8.19 -19.63 -16.94
C ALA A 280 -7.08 -20.58 -17.49
N MET A 281 -6.63 -21.55 -16.69
CA MET A 281 -5.54 -22.46 -17.03
C MET A 281 -5.99 -23.93 -17.07
N PRO A 282 -5.40 -24.77 -17.94
CA PRO A 282 -5.55 -26.22 -17.83
C PRO A 282 -5.06 -26.72 -16.46
N GLU A 283 -5.81 -27.62 -15.84
CA GLU A 283 -5.54 -28.07 -14.45
C GLU A 283 -4.12 -28.63 -14.28
N ASP A 284 -3.64 -29.45 -15.22
CA ASP A 284 -2.29 -30.02 -15.17
C ASP A 284 -1.21 -28.94 -15.32
N ALA A 285 -1.45 -27.93 -16.17
CA ALA A 285 -0.52 -26.81 -16.33
C ALA A 285 -0.44 -25.97 -15.05
N TYR A 286 -1.58 -25.69 -14.41
CA TYR A 286 -1.64 -25.00 -13.13
C TYR A 286 -0.88 -25.77 -12.04
N LYS A 287 -1.18 -27.07 -11.88
CA LYS A 287 -0.51 -27.93 -10.89
C LYS A 287 1.00 -27.96 -11.09
N ASN A 288 1.46 -28.11 -12.32
CA ASN A 288 2.89 -28.16 -12.63
C ASN A 288 3.58 -26.82 -12.32
N GLN A 289 3.01 -25.70 -12.74
CA GLN A 289 3.60 -24.38 -12.49
C GLN A 289 3.61 -24.02 -11.00
N LEU A 290 2.51 -24.30 -10.29
CA LEU A 290 2.41 -24.06 -8.85
C LEU A 290 3.41 -24.93 -8.08
N THR A 291 3.50 -26.23 -8.41
CA THR A 291 4.44 -27.15 -7.77
C THR A 291 5.88 -26.69 -7.97
N ALA A 292 6.24 -26.29 -9.20
CA ALA A 292 7.58 -25.78 -9.50
C ALA A 292 7.91 -24.52 -8.67
N ALA A 293 6.97 -23.57 -8.59
CA ALA A 293 7.16 -22.35 -7.81
C ALA A 293 7.28 -22.63 -6.30
N LEU A 294 6.46 -23.51 -5.74
CA LEU A 294 6.51 -23.90 -4.32
C LEU A 294 7.81 -24.63 -3.96
N VAL A 295 8.29 -25.54 -4.82
CA VAL A 295 9.57 -26.24 -4.61
C VAL A 295 10.74 -25.25 -4.65
N GLU A 296 10.72 -24.29 -5.58
CA GLU A 296 11.76 -23.27 -5.64
C GLU A 296 11.71 -22.35 -4.41
N LEU A 297 10.52 -21.95 -3.97
CA LEU A 297 10.31 -21.14 -2.77
C LEU A 297 10.87 -21.84 -1.52
N ALA A 298 10.60 -23.14 -1.36
CA ALA A 298 11.11 -23.93 -0.25
C ALA A 298 12.65 -23.99 -0.24
N ARG A 299 13.30 -24.09 -1.42
CA ARG A 299 14.77 -24.07 -1.51
C ARG A 299 15.35 -22.71 -1.12
N VAL A 300 14.73 -21.62 -1.58
CA VAL A 300 15.15 -20.26 -1.22
C VAL A 300 14.99 -20.03 0.28
N GLN A 301 13.89 -20.49 0.88
CA GLN A 301 13.69 -20.41 2.33
C GLN A 301 14.77 -21.20 3.10
N GLN A 302 15.09 -22.43 2.66
CA GLN A 302 16.17 -23.22 3.27
C GLN A 302 17.54 -22.53 3.18
N GLU A 303 17.80 -21.74 2.14
CA GLU A 303 19.03 -20.94 2.02
C GLU A 303 19.01 -19.71 2.93
N LEU A 304 17.85 -19.06 3.10
CA LEU A 304 17.65 -17.94 4.02
C LEU A 304 17.82 -18.34 5.49
N ASP A 305 17.45 -19.57 5.84
CA ASP A 305 17.52 -20.10 7.20
C ASP A 305 18.96 -20.48 7.64
N LYS A 306 19.91 -20.56 6.71
CA LYS A 306 21.34 -20.79 6.99
C LYS A 306 22.04 -19.50 7.44
#